data_AF-A0A370LRA4-F1
#
_entry.id   AF-A0A370LRA4-F1
#
_cell.length_a   1.000
_cell.length_b   1.000
_cell.length_c   1.000
_cell.angle_alpha   90.00
_cell.angle_beta   90.00
_cell.angle_gamma   90.00
#
_symmetry.space_group_name_H-M   'P 1'
#
loop_
_entity.id
_entity.type
_entity.pdbx_description
1 polymer ?
#
loop_
_entity_poly.entity_id
_entity_poly.type
_entity_poly.pdbx_seq_one_letter_code
_entity_poly.pdbx_strand_id
1 'polypeptide(L)'
;MKRKKCEKCAVKCLYIILLFDLRNMSTEYLNNKFLENVIRRFQQSKQEKIRYQLIMEDVKSSTEIREQYNKEPSHDLKFYTTKLNTAASDFDVSQKELATAFYTLSEHLVLYAKDIIVDSDDAIQEGVMICFEKIDRFNPEKGKAFNYMTTCILNHYRQIYRTTKNYKLLKERYRDFMVSRQENVFIRNGKEKINY
;
A
#
# COMPACT_ATOMS: atom_id res chain seq x y z
N MET A 1 -28.59 15.82 28.15
CA MET A 1 -28.23 14.38 28.08
C MET A 1 -28.94 13.70 26.89
N LYS A 2 -28.51 13.92 25.63
CA LYS A 2 -29.15 13.33 24.42
C LYS A 2 -28.29 13.53 23.16
N ARG A 3 -27.07 12.96 23.08
CA ARG A 3 -26.26 12.88 21.84
C ARG A 3 -25.31 11.66 21.84
N LYS A 4 -25.83 10.44 22.06
CA LYS A 4 -25.01 9.20 22.02
C LYS A 4 -25.56 8.09 21.12
N LYS A 5 -26.49 8.39 20.20
CA LYS A 5 -27.17 7.36 19.38
C LYS A 5 -26.90 7.38 17.87
N CYS A 6 -26.01 8.22 17.33
CA CYS A 6 -25.88 8.37 15.87
C CYS A 6 -24.52 7.99 15.23
N GLU A 7 -23.52 7.49 15.97
CA GLU A 7 -22.21 7.19 15.35
C GLU A 7 -22.10 5.78 14.75
N LYS A 8 -22.86 4.80 15.26
CA LYS A 8 -22.86 3.44 14.69
C LYS A 8 -23.62 3.33 13.35
N CYS A 9 -24.52 4.27 13.06
CA CYS A 9 -25.23 4.34 11.78
C CYS A 9 -24.40 5.02 10.68
N ALA A 10 -23.57 6.02 11.01
CA ALA A 10 -22.75 6.72 10.01
C ALA A 10 -21.72 5.78 9.35
N VAL A 11 -21.07 4.91 10.12
CA VAL A 11 -20.08 3.95 9.59
C VAL A 11 -20.74 2.88 8.70
N LYS A 12 -21.98 2.45 9.03
CA LYS A 12 -22.75 1.51 8.21
C LYS A 12 -23.35 2.17 6.95
N CYS A 13 -23.81 3.42 7.03
CA CYS A 13 -24.28 4.18 5.87
C CYS A 13 -23.14 4.50 4.90
N LEU A 14 -21.96 4.90 5.38
CA LEU A 14 -20.78 5.08 4.52
C LEU A 14 -20.38 3.78 3.81
N TYR A 15 -20.53 2.62 4.47
CA TYR A 15 -20.24 1.32 3.87
C TYR A 15 -21.18 1.02 2.69
N ILE A 16 -22.47 1.34 2.82
CA ILE A 16 -23.47 1.12 1.76
C ILE A 16 -23.30 2.14 0.63
N ILE A 17 -23.03 3.42 0.94
CA ILE A 17 -22.83 4.47 -0.06
C ILE A 17 -21.55 4.24 -0.86
N LEU A 18 -20.42 3.96 -0.18
CA LEU A 18 -19.15 3.65 -0.87
C LEU A 18 -19.23 2.35 -1.69
N LEU A 19 -19.92 1.31 -1.20
CA LEU A 19 -20.11 0.08 -1.97
C LEU A 19 -21.04 0.24 -3.16
N PHE A 20 -22.02 1.14 -3.08
CA PHE A 20 -22.96 1.41 -4.18
C PHE A 20 -22.29 2.25 -5.28
N ASP A 21 -21.46 3.24 -4.93
CA ASP A 21 -20.72 4.06 -5.91
C ASP A 21 -19.49 3.36 -6.51
N LEU A 22 -18.86 2.40 -5.79
CA LEU A 22 -17.79 1.56 -6.36
C LEU A 22 -18.25 0.71 -7.55
N ARG A 23 -19.55 0.38 -7.64
CA ARG A 23 -20.11 -0.31 -8.81
C ARG A 23 -20.09 0.57 -10.06
N ASN A 24 -20.38 1.87 -9.94
CA ASN A 24 -20.36 2.82 -11.07
C ASN A 24 -18.93 3.20 -11.49
N MET A 25 -18.00 3.27 -10.52
CA MET A 25 -16.56 3.46 -10.79
C MET A 25 -15.94 2.36 -11.65
N SER A 26 -16.45 1.12 -11.54
CA SER A 26 -15.92 -0.04 -12.28
C SER A 26 -16.18 0.02 -13.79
N THR A 27 -17.16 0.82 -14.23
CA THR A 27 -17.50 0.99 -15.65
C THR A 27 -16.75 2.15 -16.32
N GLU A 28 -16.21 3.09 -15.55
CA GLU A 28 -15.79 4.38 -16.07
C GLU A 28 -14.26 4.58 -16.04
N TYR A 29 -13.53 4.05 -15.04
CA TYR A 29 -12.13 4.47 -14.82
C TYR A 29 -11.06 3.40 -14.68
N LEU A 30 -11.41 2.11 -14.70
CA LEU A 30 -10.43 1.04 -14.94
C LEU A 30 -11.19 -0.19 -15.42
N ASN A 31 -11.08 -0.50 -16.72
CA ASN A 31 -11.59 -1.77 -17.23
C ASN A 31 -10.96 -2.88 -16.40
N ASN A 32 -11.78 -3.66 -15.67
CA ASN A 32 -11.29 -4.71 -14.80
C ASN A 32 -10.35 -5.69 -15.54
N LYS A 33 -10.55 -5.90 -16.85
CA LYS A 33 -9.65 -6.68 -17.70
C LYS A 33 -8.30 -6.00 -17.90
N PHE A 34 -8.28 -4.68 -18.07
CA PHE A 34 -7.03 -3.92 -18.18
C PHE A 34 -6.21 -4.06 -16.90
N LEU A 35 -6.80 -3.79 -15.74
CA LEU A 35 -6.08 -3.91 -14.46
C LEU A 35 -5.56 -5.34 -14.24
N GLU A 36 -6.41 -6.34 -14.50
CA GLU A 36 -6.01 -7.74 -14.39
C GLU A 36 -4.83 -8.09 -15.31
N ASN A 37 -4.85 -7.60 -16.56
CA ASN A 37 -3.76 -7.82 -17.51
C ASN A 37 -2.45 -7.15 -17.06
N VAL A 38 -2.52 -5.92 -16.55
CA VAL A 38 -1.34 -5.20 -16.04
C VAL A 38 -0.74 -5.95 -14.84
N ILE A 39 -1.60 -6.39 -13.90
CA ILE A 39 -1.17 -7.21 -12.76
C ILE A 39 -0.51 -8.52 -13.22
N ARG A 40 -1.15 -9.23 -14.17
CA ARG A 40 -0.63 -10.50 -14.67
C ARG A 40 0.73 -10.34 -15.34
N ARG A 41 0.89 -9.31 -16.18
CA ARG A 41 2.16 -8.99 -16.85
C ARG A 41 3.26 -8.66 -15.84
N PHE A 42 2.95 -7.90 -14.80
CA PHE A 42 3.89 -7.62 -13.71
C PHE A 42 4.31 -8.89 -12.97
N GLN A 43 3.35 -9.75 -12.58
CA GLN A 43 3.66 -11.00 -11.88
C GLN A 43 4.52 -11.94 -12.74
N GLN A 44 4.21 -12.06 -14.04
CA GLN A 44 4.96 -12.88 -14.99
C GLN A 44 6.39 -12.36 -15.19
N SER A 45 6.55 -11.07 -15.52
CA SER A 45 7.88 -10.49 -15.72
C SER A 45 8.73 -10.50 -14.44
N LYS A 46 8.12 -10.36 -13.25
CA LYS A 46 8.79 -10.53 -11.96
C LYS A 46 9.33 -11.96 -11.80
N GLN A 47 8.51 -12.97 -12.10
CA GLN A 47 8.92 -14.38 -12.04
C GLN A 47 10.03 -14.69 -13.05
N GLU A 48 9.92 -14.19 -14.28
CA GLU A 48 10.94 -14.38 -15.32
C GLU A 48 12.26 -13.72 -14.96
N LYS A 49 12.23 -12.49 -14.44
CA LYS A 49 13.43 -11.79 -13.93
C LYS A 49 14.13 -12.61 -12.84
N ILE A 50 13.38 -13.07 -11.83
CA ILE A 50 13.92 -13.89 -10.75
C ILE A 50 14.51 -15.20 -11.30
N ARG A 51 13.81 -15.86 -12.23
CA ARG A 51 14.30 -17.10 -12.86
C ARG A 51 15.63 -16.90 -13.58
N TYR A 52 15.75 -15.86 -14.42
CA TYR A 52 17.00 -15.60 -15.13
C TYR A 52 18.10 -15.09 -14.22
N GLN A 53 17.78 -14.41 -13.12
CA GLN A 53 18.77 -14.05 -12.09
C GLN A 53 19.41 -15.29 -11.47
N LEU A 54 18.60 -16.25 -11.03
CA LEU A 54 19.09 -17.50 -10.43
C LEU A 54 19.94 -18.31 -11.43
N ILE A 55 19.45 -18.49 -12.67
CA ILE A 55 20.24 -19.19 -13.71
C ILE A 55 21.55 -18.46 -13.96
N MET A 56 21.56 -17.13 -13.94
CA MET A 56 22.76 -16.37 -14.20
C MET A 56 23.77 -16.47 -13.05
N GLU A 57 23.32 -16.56 -11.81
CA GLU A 57 24.19 -16.83 -10.66
C GLU A 57 24.85 -18.21 -10.78
N ASP A 58 24.08 -19.24 -11.17
CA ASP A 58 24.60 -20.60 -11.39
C ASP A 58 25.62 -20.66 -12.53
N VAL A 59 25.30 -20.03 -13.67
CA VAL A 59 26.17 -20.03 -14.85
C VAL A 59 27.46 -19.23 -14.59
N LYS A 60 27.40 -18.10 -13.86
CA LYS A 60 28.60 -17.37 -13.44
C LYS A 60 29.49 -18.22 -12.56
N SER A 61 28.93 -18.83 -11.53
CA SER A 61 29.67 -19.71 -10.60
C SER A 61 30.37 -20.85 -11.35
N SER A 62 29.67 -21.49 -12.30
CA SER A 62 30.24 -22.56 -13.14
C SER A 62 31.36 -22.05 -14.07
N THR A 63 31.22 -20.83 -14.60
CA THR A 63 32.21 -20.22 -15.49
C THR A 63 33.48 -19.85 -14.72
N GLU A 64 33.35 -19.25 -13.54
CA GLU A 64 34.47 -18.92 -12.65
C GLU A 64 35.29 -20.17 -12.28
N ILE A 65 34.61 -21.28 -11.98
CA ILE A 65 35.29 -22.57 -11.73
C ILE A 65 36.06 -23.02 -12.97
N ARG A 66 35.49 -22.91 -14.17
CA ARG A 66 36.17 -23.33 -15.42
C ARG A 66 37.39 -22.47 -15.72
N GLU A 67 37.32 -21.17 -15.48
CA GLU A 67 38.44 -20.24 -15.64
C GLU A 67 39.60 -20.61 -14.72
N GLN A 68 39.34 -21.03 -13.48
CA GLN A 68 40.38 -21.53 -12.56
C GLN A 68 41.12 -22.76 -13.11
N TYR A 69 40.48 -23.56 -13.97
CA TYR A 69 41.07 -24.74 -14.59
C TYR A 69 41.51 -24.51 -16.06
N ASN A 70 41.63 -23.25 -16.52
CA ASN A 70 41.98 -22.89 -17.91
C ASN A 70 41.09 -23.56 -18.97
N LYS A 71 39.80 -23.78 -18.65
CA LYS A 71 38.81 -24.28 -19.61
C LYS A 71 38.08 -23.09 -20.24
N GLU A 72 37.71 -23.19 -21.52
CA GLU A 72 37.00 -22.10 -22.18
C GLU A 72 35.66 -21.75 -21.50
N PRO A 73 35.31 -20.45 -21.44
CA PRO A 73 34.03 -20.00 -20.91
C PRO A 73 32.86 -20.60 -21.69
N SER A 74 31.75 -20.90 -21.01
CA SER A 74 30.57 -21.42 -21.71
C SER A 74 29.95 -20.34 -22.61
N HIS A 75 29.60 -20.71 -23.86
CA HIS A 75 28.75 -19.92 -24.76
C HIS A 75 27.42 -19.50 -24.09
N ASP A 76 26.97 -20.26 -23.09
CA ASP A 76 25.73 -20.03 -22.34
C ASP A 76 25.71 -18.68 -21.60
N LEU A 77 26.88 -18.16 -21.18
CA LEU A 77 26.97 -16.92 -20.40
C LEU A 77 26.41 -15.71 -21.16
N LYS A 78 26.77 -15.54 -22.44
CA LYS A 78 26.27 -14.43 -23.27
C LYS A 78 24.77 -14.54 -23.53
N PHE A 79 24.28 -15.77 -23.74
CA PHE A 79 22.87 -16.05 -23.96
C PHE A 79 22.02 -15.65 -22.75
N TYR A 80 22.37 -16.14 -21.55
CA TYR A 80 21.62 -15.85 -20.33
C TYR A 80 21.74 -14.38 -19.91
N THR A 81 22.88 -13.73 -20.16
CA THR A 81 23.03 -12.28 -19.95
C THR A 81 22.02 -11.50 -20.77
N THR A 82 21.88 -11.84 -22.06
CA THR A 82 20.90 -11.17 -22.95
C THR A 82 19.47 -11.39 -22.45
N LYS A 83 19.12 -12.63 -22.08
CA LYS A 83 17.79 -12.97 -21.56
C LYS A 83 17.47 -12.25 -20.25
N LEU A 84 18.43 -12.15 -19.33
CA LEU A 84 18.27 -11.43 -18.09
C LEU A 84 18.03 -9.93 -18.34
N ASN A 85 18.78 -9.32 -19.26
CA ASN A 85 18.60 -7.91 -19.61
C ASN A 85 17.21 -7.65 -20.22
N THR A 86 16.73 -8.53 -21.09
CA THR A 86 15.35 -8.45 -21.63
C THR A 86 14.32 -8.57 -20.52
N ALA A 87 14.43 -9.59 -19.65
CA ALA A 87 13.49 -9.79 -18.54
C ALA A 87 13.51 -8.63 -17.53
N ALA A 88 14.68 -8.02 -17.29
CA ALA A 88 14.82 -6.84 -16.45
C ALA A 88 14.11 -5.62 -17.07
N SER A 89 14.28 -5.40 -18.37
CA SER A 89 13.56 -4.33 -19.10
C SER A 89 12.05 -4.53 -19.07
N ASP A 90 11.57 -5.75 -19.31
CA ASP A 90 10.13 -6.07 -19.29
C ASP A 90 9.52 -5.90 -17.89
N PHE A 91 10.27 -6.27 -16.85
CA PHE A 91 9.89 -6.00 -15.47
C PHE A 91 9.77 -4.51 -15.20
N ASP A 92 10.76 -3.70 -15.58
CA ASP A 92 10.74 -2.25 -15.33
C ASP A 92 9.58 -1.55 -16.05
N VAL A 93 9.28 -1.97 -17.29
CA VAL A 93 8.12 -1.45 -18.04
C VAL A 93 6.81 -1.82 -17.34
N SER A 94 6.61 -3.10 -17.01
CA SER A 94 5.37 -3.54 -16.36
C SER A 94 5.20 -2.97 -14.95
N GLN A 95 6.29 -2.75 -14.22
CA GLN A 95 6.26 -2.10 -12.90
C GLN A 95 5.80 -0.65 -13.01
N LYS A 96 6.26 0.10 -14.01
CA LYS A 96 5.81 1.48 -14.26
C LYS A 96 4.34 1.54 -14.65
N GLU A 97 3.90 0.66 -15.56
CA GLU A 97 2.48 0.55 -15.95
C GLU A 97 1.59 0.25 -14.73
N LEU A 98 2.02 -0.68 -13.88
CA LEU A 98 1.29 -1.05 -12.68
C LEU A 98 1.26 0.09 -11.64
N ALA A 99 2.39 0.78 -11.46
CA ALA A 99 2.47 1.94 -10.56
C ALA A 99 1.49 3.04 -10.99
N THR A 100 1.44 3.37 -12.29
CA THR A 100 0.48 4.34 -12.84
C THR A 100 -0.97 3.89 -12.59
N ALA A 101 -1.28 2.61 -12.84
CA ALA A 101 -2.63 2.09 -12.61
C ALA A 101 -3.04 2.17 -11.12
N PHE A 102 -2.13 1.86 -10.20
CA PHE A 102 -2.36 1.99 -8.76
C PHE A 102 -2.47 3.44 -8.30
N TYR A 103 -1.67 4.34 -8.87
CA TYR A 103 -1.74 5.76 -8.58
C TYR A 103 -3.13 6.31 -8.95
N THR A 104 -3.58 6.09 -10.19
CA THR A 104 -4.90 6.52 -10.65
C THR A 104 -6.03 5.92 -9.81
N LEU A 105 -5.91 4.64 -9.44
CA LEU A 105 -6.90 4.00 -8.56
C LEU A 105 -6.95 4.68 -7.18
N SER A 106 -5.79 4.94 -6.59
CA SER A 106 -5.68 5.53 -5.24
C SER A 106 -6.15 6.97 -5.21
N GLU A 107 -5.76 7.77 -6.22
CA GLU A 107 -6.20 9.15 -6.42
C GLU A 107 -7.72 9.26 -6.45
N HIS A 108 -8.39 8.43 -7.27
CA HIS A 108 -9.84 8.42 -7.29
C HIS A 108 -10.45 8.02 -5.96
N LEU A 109 -9.92 7.00 -5.28
CA LEU A 109 -10.46 6.56 -3.99
C LEU A 109 -10.32 7.62 -2.88
N VAL A 110 -9.25 8.42 -2.89
CA VAL A 110 -9.05 9.51 -1.93
C VAL A 110 -10.09 10.61 -2.11
N LEU A 111 -10.49 10.92 -3.34
CA LEU A 111 -11.57 11.89 -3.61
C LEU A 111 -12.89 11.48 -2.95
N TYR A 112 -13.21 10.18 -2.94
CA TYR A 112 -14.42 9.66 -2.26
C TYR A 112 -14.25 9.57 -0.73
N ALA A 113 -13.03 9.47 -0.23
CA ALA A 113 -12.72 9.33 1.19
C ALA A 113 -12.36 10.67 1.87
N LYS A 114 -12.71 11.81 1.26
CA LYS A 114 -12.28 13.16 1.67
C LYS A 114 -12.54 13.50 3.15
N ASP A 115 -13.61 12.96 3.73
CA ASP A 115 -13.95 13.21 5.14
C ASP A 115 -13.13 12.37 6.15
N ILE A 116 -12.34 11.40 5.66
CA ILE A 116 -11.59 10.44 6.47
C ILE A 116 -10.10 10.83 6.55
N ILE A 117 -9.59 11.48 5.51
CA ILE A 117 -8.17 11.62 5.27
C ILE A 117 -7.79 13.11 5.37
N VAL A 118 -6.75 13.41 6.15
CA VAL A 118 -6.31 14.78 6.41
C VAL A 118 -5.36 15.29 5.33
N ASP A 119 -4.57 14.39 4.74
CA ASP A 119 -3.61 14.69 3.67
C ASP A 119 -3.84 13.73 2.49
N SER A 120 -4.21 14.28 1.34
CA SER A 120 -4.53 13.49 0.14
C SER A 120 -3.31 12.81 -0.44
N ASP A 121 -2.15 13.45 -0.40
CA ASP A 121 -0.95 12.98 -1.08
C ASP A 121 -0.36 11.80 -0.31
N ASP A 122 -0.29 11.92 1.03
CA ASP A 122 0.07 10.82 1.93
C ASP A 122 -0.86 9.62 1.72
N ALA A 123 -2.16 9.85 1.60
CA ALA A 123 -3.09 8.76 1.37
C ALA A 123 -2.92 8.10 0.01
N ILE A 124 -2.72 8.86 -1.08
CA ILE A 124 -2.46 8.30 -2.40
C ILE A 124 -1.20 7.43 -2.35
N GLN A 125 -0.13 7.91 -1.72
CA GLN A 125 1.11 7.15 -1.53
C GLN A 125 0.85 5.84 -0.77
N GLU A 126 0.17 5.91 0.37
CA GLU A 126 -0.18 4.73 1.18
C GLU A 126 -1.09 3.76 0.41
N GLY A 127 -1.98 4.26 -0.44
CA GLY A 127 -2.84 3.48 -1.34
C GLY A 127 -2.05 2.71 -2.39
N VAL A 128 -1.06 3.35 -3.02
CA VAL A 128 -0.16 2.69 -3.97
C VAL A 128 0.71 1.65 -3.26
N MET A 129 1.25 1.99 -2.09
CA MET A 129 2.11 1.10 -1.31
C MET A 129 1.40 -0.19 -0.89
N ILE A 130 0.16 -0.09 -0.37
CA ILE A 130 -0.59 -1.29 0.04
C ILE A 130 -0.94 -2.18 -1.16
N CYS A 131 -1.18 -1.62 -2.34
CA CYS A 131 -1.38 -2.41 -3.56
C CYS A 131 -0.15 -3.24 -3.93
N PHE A 132 1.05 -2.64 -3.88
CA PHE A 132 2.30 -3.39 -4.10
C PHE A 132 2.57 -4.44 -3.03
N GLU A 133 2.19 -4.21 -1.77
CA GLU A 133 2.34 -5.22 -0.72
C GLU A 133 1.43 -6.44 -0.93
N LYS A 134 0.23 -6.23 -1.50
CA LYS A 134 -0.79 -7.27 -1.66
C LYS A 134 -0.84 -7.91 -3.04
N ILE A 135 -0.09 -7.38 -4.02
CA ILE A 135 -0.13 -7.82 -5.42
C ILE A 135 0.21 -9.29 -5.62
N ASP A 136 1.22 -9.80 -4.90
CA ASP A 136 1.67 -11.18 -5.03
C ASP A 136 0.62 -12.19 -4.53
N ARG A 137 -0.37 -11.74 -3.76
CA ARG A 137 -1.46 -12.57 -3.22
C ARG A 137 -2.71 -12.56 -4.10
N PHE A 138 -2.77 -11.67 -5.10
CA PHE A 138 -3.92 -11.59 -6.00
C PHE A 138 -3.96 -12.81 -6.92
N ASN A 139 -5.14 -13.45 -6.99
CA ASN A 139 -5.43 -14.53 -7.93
C ASN A 139 -6.70 -14.16 -8.74
N PRO A 140 -6.62 -14.06 -10.08
CA PRO A 140 -7.76 -13.69 -10.92
C PRO A 140 -8.93 -14.70 -10.88
N GLU A 141 -8.67 -15.97 -10.54
CA GLU A 141 -9.71 -16.99 -10.41
C GLU A 141 -10.60 -16.77 -9.17
N LYS A 142 -10.06 -16.10 -8.15
CA LYS A 142 -10.77 -15.86 -6.87
C LYS A 142 -11.58 -14.57 -6.88
N GLY A 143 -11.38 -13.69 -7.86
CA GLY A 143 -12.13 -12.44 -7.94
C GLY A 143 -11.54 -11.40 -8.88
N LYS A 144 -12.31 -10.32 -9.05
CA LYS A 144 -11.97 -9.20 -9.93
C LYS A 144 -10.81 -8.36 -9.34
N ALA A 145 -9.83 -8.03 -10.17
CA ALA A 145 -8.67 -7.22 -9.80
C ALA A 145 -9.06 -5.89 -9.14
N PHE A 146 -10.00 -5.17 -9.76
CA PHE A 146 -10.48 -3.90 -9.24
C PHE A 146 -11.06 -4.04 -7.82
N ASN A 147 -11.92 -5.03 -7.60
CA ASN A 147 -12.56 -5.26 -6.30
C ASN A 147 -11.53 -5.64 -5.23
N TYR A 148 -10.54 -6.46 -5.58
CA TYR A 148 -9.49 -6.85 -4.66
C TYR A 148 -8.64 -5.63 -4.23
N MET A 149 -8.15 -4.85 -5.20
CA MET A 149 -7.28 -3.70 -4.92
C MET A 149 -8.00 -2.59 -4.16
N THR A 150 -9.22 -2.22 -4.59
CA THR A 150 -10.04 -1.24 -3.87
C THR A 150 -10.31 -1.66 -2.43
N THR A 151 -10.57 -2.96 -2.19
CA THR A 151 -10.77 -3.48 -0.83
C THR A 151 -9.50 -3.36 0.01
N CYS A 152 -8.33 -3.67 -0.55
CA CYS A 152 -7.04 -3.48 0.12
C CYS A 152 -6.83 -2.02 0.53
N ILE A 153 -6.99 -1.09 -0.41
CA ILE A 153 -6.81 0.35 -0.18
C ILE A 153 -7.78 0.86 0.88
N LEU A 154 -9.07 0.58 0.75
CA LEU A 154 -10.09 1.08 1.67
C LEU A 154 -9.91 0.53 3.09
N ASN A 155 -9.47 -0.72 3.22
CA ASN A 155 -9.16 -1.29 4.54
C ASN A 155 -7.95 -0.62 5.18
N HIS A 156 -6.93 -0.31 4.39
CA HIS A 156 -5.74 0.43 4.84
C HIS A 156 -6.09 1.84 5.31
N TYR A 157 -6.85 2.60 4.50
CA TYR A 157 -7.31 3.95 4.89
C TYR A 157 -8.14 3.94 6.18
N ARG A 158 -8.97 2.92 6.40
CA ARG A 158 -9.71 2.76 7.67
C ARG A 158 -8.78 2.55 8.85
N GLN A 159 -7.71 1.79 8.67
CA GLN A 159 -6.72 1.56 9.72
C GLN A 159 -5.95 2.85 10.04
N ILE A 160 -5.53 3.61 9.03
CA ILE A 160 -4.91 4.93 9.19
C ILE A 160 -5.84 5.85 9.98
N TYR A 161 -7.09 5.96 9.56
CA TYR A 161 -8.09 6.79 10.24
C TYR A 161 -8.26 6.44 11.72
N ARG A 162 -8.41 5.15 12.05
CA ARG A 162 -8.56 4.70 13.45
C ARG A 162 -7.33 5.06 14.28
N THR A 163 -6.14 4.84 13.74
CA THR A 163 -4.87 5.13 14.41
C THR A 163 -4.73 6.62 14.68
N THR A 164 -4.98 7.46 13.67
CA THR A 164 -4.95 8.92 13.79
C THR A 164 -5.99 9.44 14.78
N LYS A 165 -7.22 8.91 14.75
CA LYS A 165 -8.28 9.28 15.71
C LYS A 165 -7.90 8.92 17.14
N ASN A 166 -7.40 7.71 17.37
CA ASN A 166 -6.97 7.25 18.69
C ASN A 166 -5.82 8.11 19.23
N TYR A 167 -4.87 8.47 18.36
CA TYR A 167 -3.75 9.33 18.72
C TYR A 167 -4.19 10.76 19.07
N LYS A 168 -5.12 11.35 18.31
CA LYS A 168 -5.72 12.66 18.62
C LYS A 168 -6.41 12.64 19.98
N LEU A 169 -7.24 11.62 20.23
CA LEU A 169 -7.94 11.45 21.50
C LEU A 169 -6.98 11.28 22.68
N LEU A 170 -5.87 10.55 22.48
CA LEU A 170 -4.83 10.40 23.50
C LEU A 170 -4.15 11.73 23.83
N LYS A 171 -3.83 12.54 22.82
CA LYS A 171 -3.27 13.89 22.98
C LYS A 171 -4.22 14.82 23.74
N GLU A 172 -5.50 14.78 23.42
CA GLU A 172 -6.53 15.55 24.13
C GLU A 172 -6.58 15.16 25.61
N ARG A 173 -6.69 13.86 25.92
CA ARG A 173 -6.69 13.38 27.31
C ARG A 173 -5.43 13.77 28.08
N TYR A 174 -4.27 13.70 27.43
CA TYR A 174 -3.01 14.09 28.05
C TYR A 174 -2.97 15.60 28.31
N ARG A 175 -3.46 16.41 27.37
CA ARG A 175 -3.60 17.86 27.57
C ARG A 175 -4.50 18.17 28.77
N ASP A 176 -5.67 17.52 28.85
CA ASP A 176 -6.63 17.71 29.95
C ASP A 176 -6.02 17.31 31.30
N PHE A 177 -5.26 16.21 31.32
CA PHE A 177 -4.50 15.77 32.51
C PHE A 177 -3.44 16.82 32.93
N MET A 178 -2.74 17.44 31.98
CA MET A 178 -1.74 18.47 32.30
C MET A 178 -2.39 19.75 32.81
N VAL A 179 -3.50 20.19 32.22
CA VAL A 179 -4.26 21.38 32.66
C VAL A 179 -4.82 21.17 34.06
N SER A 180 -5.50 20.06 34.32
CA SER A 180 -6.02 19.74 35.65
C SER A 180 -4.91 19.66 36.71
N ARG A 181 -3.72 19.16 36.36
CA ARG A 181 -2.57 19.18 37.28
C ARG A 181 -2.05 20.59 37.57
N GLN A 182 -2.03 21.49 36.59
CA GLN A 182 -1.62 22.89 36.78
C GLN A 182 -2.64 23.67 37.63
N GLU A 183 -3.94 23.50 37.39
CA GLU A 183 -4.99 24.13 38.20
C GLU A 183 -4.94 23.66 39.67
N ASN A 184 -4.51 22.42 39.89
CA ASN A 184 -4.33 21.85 41.22
C ASN A 184 -2.99 22.21 41.88
N VAL A 185 -2.04 22.86 41.19
CA VAL A 185 -0.73 23.25 41.77
C VAL A 185 -0.61 24.76 41.79
N PHE A 186 -0.58 25.35 42.99
CA PHE A 186 -0.33 26.78 43.18
C PHE A 186 0.93 27.01 44.03
N ILE A 187 1.65 28.10 43.74
CA ILE A 187 2.86 28.48 44.48
C ILE A 187 2.44 29.34 45.67
N ARG A 188 2.70 28.85 46.90
CA ARG A 188 2.51 29.63 48.13
C ARG A 188 3.79 29.62 48.94
N ASN A 189 4.36 30.81 49.19
CA ASN A 189 5.64 30.99 49.88
C ASN A 189 6.82 30.26 49.21
N GLY A 190 6.91 30.31 47.88
CA GLY A 190 8.02 29.72 47.12
C GLY A 190 8.05 28.18 47.11
N LYS A 191 7.00 27.51 47.59
CA LYS A 191 6.83 26.05 47.52
C LYS A 191 5.57 25.71 46.73
N GLU A 192 5.67 24.71 45.87
CA GLU A 192 4.52 24.14 45.17
C GLU A 192 3.59 23.46 46.20
N LYS A 193 2.30 23.81 46.18
CA LYS A 193 1.27 23.14 46.98
C LYS A 193 0.16 22.62 46.07
N ILE A 194 -0.28 21.40 46.36
CA ILE A 194 -1.40 20.76 45.67
C ILE A 194 -2.69 21.16 46.40
N ASN A 195 -3.68 21.67 45.67
CA ASN A 195 -5.03 21.94 46.16
C ASN A 195 -5.80 20.61 46.18
N TYR A 196 -6.22 20.16 47.36
CA TYR A 196 -7.04 18.96 47.55
C TYR A 196 -8.52 19.33 47.63
#